data_AF-A0A3G6RUA4-F1
#
_entry.id   AF-A0A3G6RUA4-F1
#
_cell.length_a   1.000
_cell.length_b   1.000
_cell.length_c   1.000
_cell.angle_alpha   90.00
_cell.angle_beta   90.00
_cell.angle_gamma   90.00
#
_symmetry.space_group_name_H-M   'P 1'
#
loop_
_entity.id
_entity.type
_entity.pdbx_description
1 polymer ?
#
loop_
_entity_poly.entity_id
_entity_poly.type
_entity_poly.pdbx_seq_one_letter_code
_entity_poly.pdbx_strand_id
1 'polypeptide(L)'
;MKTRLRKIIVNDTEYLYLVKDQYHPGTETNTLTVKIFLIGQKQTPLVINFMTRDHYIVGQPLKSGVELMNTITNVTENINLNEPKYIRQLIIVGQKNGWTGNNVIELQSGISYLLQLGFETDQLL
;
A
#
# COMPACT_ATOMS: atom_id res chain seq x y z
N MET A 1 16.75 5.87 6.54
CA MET A 1 16.51 6.54 5.24
C MET A 1 15.45 7.62 5.45
N LYS A 2 15.67 8.87 5.00
CA LYS A 2 14.75 9.99 5.27
C LYS A 2 13.45 9.80 4.48
N THR A 3 12.32 9.57 5.15
CA THR A 3 11.02 9.32 4.50
C THR A 3 10.55 10.61 3.82
N ARG A 4 10.67 10.69 2.50
CA ARG A 4 10.23 11.85 1.71
C ARG A 4 8.76 11.67 1.31
N LEU A 5 7.92 12.65 1.64
CA LEU A 5 6.56 12.74 1.11
C LEU A 5 6.63 12.95 -0.41
N ARG A 6 5.88 12.15 -1.15
CA ARG A 6 5.77 12.18 -2.61
C ARG A 6 4.38 12.71 -2.98
N LYS A 7 4.27 13.46 -4.08
CA LYS A 7 3.00 14.01 -4.57
C LYS A 7 2.41 13.09 -5.64
N ILE A 8 1.08 12.96 -5.68
CA ILE A 8 0.34 12.27 -6.75
C ILE A 8 -1.00 12.96 -6.98
N ILE A 9 -1.48 12.97 -8.23
CA ILE A 9 -2.80 13.48 -8.61
C ILE A 9 -3.69 12.31 -9.02
N VAL A 10 -4.84 12.15 -8.36
CA VAL A 10 -5.84 11.13 -8.66
C VAL A 10 -7.18 11.81 -8.82
N ASN A 11 -7.82 11.64 -9.98
CA ASN A 11 -9.11 12.26 -10.33
C ASN A 11 -9.11 13.76 -10.00
N ASP A 12 -8.13 14.50 -10.54
CA ASP A 12 -7.91 15.93 -10.33
C ASP A 12 -7.71 16.40 -8.88
N THR A 13 -7.59 15.46 -7.94
CA THR A 13 -7.34 15.73 -6.53
C THR A 13 -5.88 15.45 -6.18
N GLU A 14 -5.25 16.38 -5.48
CA GLU A 14 -3.84 16.25 -5.08
C GLU A 14 -3.68 15.56 -3.73
N TYR A 15 -2.78 14.58 -3.69
CA TYR A 15 -2.42 13.82 -2.50
C TYR A 15 -0.92 13.86 -2.23
N LEU A 16 -0.58 13.69 -0.97
CA LEU A 16 0.78 13.38 -0.52
C LEU A 16 0.80 11.96 0.02
N TYR A 17 1.88 11.22 -0.21
CA TYR A 17 2.03 9.88 0.36
C TYR A 17 3.45 9.58 0.78
N LEU A 18 3.60 8.59 1.66
CA LEU A 18 4.86 7.97 1.99
C LEU A 18 4.69 6.46 2.09
N VAL A 19 5.80 5.76 1.90
CA VAL A 19 5.93 4.32 2.06
C VAL A 19 7.06 4.10 3.05
N LYS A 20 6.81 3.33 4.11
CA LYS A 20 7.82 2.97 5.11
C LYS A 20 7.73 1.49 5.41
N ASP A 21 8.85 0.84 5.64
CA ASP A 21 8.94 -0.54 6.11
C ASP A 21 9.39 -0.59 7.56
N GLN A 22 8.95 -1.63 8.27
CA GLN A 22 9.36 -1.96 9.61
C GLN A 22 9.52 -3.49 9.70
N TYR A 23 10.75 -3.92 9.97
CA TYR A 23 11.04 -5.31 10.31
C TYR A 23 10.66 -5.58 11.77
N HIS A 24 10.10 -6.75 12.04
CA HIS A 24 9.73 -7.19 13.39
C HIS A 24 10.61 -8.38 13.80
N PRO A 25 11.66 -8.15 14.62
CA PRO A 25 12.53 -9.21 15.09
C PRO A 25 11.74 -10.24 15.93
N GLY A 26 12.03 -11.53 15.72
CA GLY A 26 11.41 -12.63 16.48
C GLY A 26 10.12 -13.20 15.87
N THR A 27 9.53 -12.54 14.88
CA THR A 27 8.38 -13.07 14.13
C THR A 27 8.67 -13.33 12.65
N GLU A 28 9.86 -12.95 12.16
CA GLU A 28 10.23 -13.04 10.74
C GLU A 28 9.20 -12.37 9.81
N THR A 29 8.53 -11.34 10.31
CA THR A 29 7.55 -10.57 9.54
C THR A 29 8.03 -9.16 9.30
N ASN A 30 7.53 -8.58 8.21
CA ASN A 30 7.78 -7.22 7.84
C ASN A 30 6.44 -6.50 7.61
N THR A 31 6.33 -5.25 8.06
CA THR A 31 5.20 -4.39 7.74
C THR A 31 5.64 -3.26 6.82
N LEU A 32 5.07 -3.23 5.61
CA LEU A 32 5.11 -2.06 4.75
C LEU A 32 3.88 -1.21 5.04
N THR A 33 4.07 0.02 5.51
CA THR A 33 2.99 0.99 5.71
C THR A 33 2.98 2.00 4.57
N VAL A 34 1.83 2.13 3.91
CA VAL A 34 1.52 3.25 3.03
C VAL A 34 0.67 4.25 3.82
N LYS A 35 1.11 5.51 3.89
CA LYS A 35 0.29 6.61 4.43
C LYS A 35 0.00 7.60 3.32
N ILE A 36 -1.27 7.92 3.12
CA ILE A 36 -1.74 8.88 2.13
C ILE A 36 -2.51 9.99 2.83
N PHE A 37 -2.29 11.22 2.38
CA PHE A 37 -2.89 12.44 2.90
C PHE A 37 -3.50 13.20 1.74
N LEU A 38 -4.70 13.75 1.94
CA LEU A 38 -5.20 14.81 1.07
C LEU A 38 -4.34 16.07 1.29
N ILE A 39 -4.00 16.79 0.22
CA ILE A 39 -3.17 17.99 0.38
C ILE A 39 -3.87 19.01 1.31
N GLY A 40 -3.11 19.61 2.23
CA GLY A 40 -3.67 20.48 3.27
C GLY A 40 -4.28 19.75 4.48
N GLN A 41 -4.54 18.44 4.40
CA GLN A 41 -5.19 17.66 5.46
C GLN A 41 -4.28 16.54 5.99
N LYS A 42 -3.42 16.87 6.96
CA LYS A 42 -2.44 15.92 7.52
C LYS A 42 -2.98 15.08 8.69
N GLN A 43 -4.10 15.45 9.28
CA GLN A 43 -4.63 14.84 10.52
C GLN A 43 -5.44 13.55 10.25
N THR A 44 -5.89 13.36 9.02
CA THR A 44 -6.84 12.31 8.60
C THR A 44 -6.26 11.39 7.51
N PRO A 45 -5.05 10.82 7.70
CA PRO A 45 -4.45 9.97 6.67
C PRO A 45 -5.22 8.67 6.48
N LEU A 46 -5.23 8.19 5.24
CA LEU A 46 -5.43 6.77 4.94
C LEU A 46 -4.13 6.03 5.30
N VAL A 47 -4.20 5.09 6.25
CA VAL A 47 -3.07 4.27 6.67
C VAL A 47 -3.36 2.83 6.33
N ILE A 48 -2.49 2.23 5.50
CA ILE A 48 -2.62 0.86 5.02
C ILE A 48 -1.36 0.08 5.42
N ASN A 49 -1.54 -1.02 6.15
CA ASN A 49 -0.44 -1.89 6.56
C ASN A 49 -0.46 -3.21 5.77
N PHE A 50 0.65 -3.50 5.10
CA PHE A 50 0.89 -4.76 4.43
C PHE A 50 1.85 -5.57 5.31
N MET A 51 1.30 -6.52 6.05
CA MET A 51 2.09 -7.46 6.84
C MET A 51 2.39 -8.67 5.97
N THR A 52 3.68 -8.96 5.78
CA THR A 52 4.15 -10.09 4.97
C THR A 52 5.19 -10.88 5.77
N ARG A 53 5.44 -12.12 5.37
CA ARG A 53 6.69 -12.79 5.78
C ARG A 53 7.88 -12.02 5.22
N ASP A 54 8.95 -11.93 6.00
CA ASP A 54 10.19 -11.31 5.55
C ASP A 54 10.97 -12.36 4.75
N HIS A 55 11.28 -12.06 3.49
CA HIS A 55 12.10 -12.96 2.69
C HIS A 55 13.57 -12.62 2.98
N TYR A 56 14.28 -13.53 3.67
CA TYR A 56 15.67 -13.35 4.14
C TYR A 56 16.63 -12.75 3.09
N ILE A 57 16.37 -13.02 1.80
CA ILE A 57 17.21 -12.57 0.67
C ILE A 57 16.75 -11.23 0.07
N VAL A 58 15.44 -10.95 0.00
CA VAL A 58 14.89 -9.81 -0.78
C VAL A 58 14.30 -8.70 0.09
N GLY A 59 14.23 -8.91 1.41
CA GLY A 59 13.54 -8.04 2.36
C GLY A 59 12.04 -7.99 2.11
N GLN A 60 11.43 -6.83 2.35
CA GLN A 60 9.99 -6.61 2.18
C GLN A 60 9.56 -6.75 0.69
N PRO A 61 8.88 -7.84 0.28
CA PRO A 61 8.57 -8.14 -1.14
C PRO A 61 7.83 -7.00 -1.86
N LEU A 62 6.87 -6.36 -1.19
CA LEU A 62 6.09 -5.26 -1.80
C LEU A 62 6.89 -3.95 -1.96
N LYS A 63 8.13 -3.89 -1.44
CA LYS A 63 9.05 -2.76 -1.59
C LYS A 63 10.05 -3.00 -2.72
N SER A 64 10.50 -4.25 -2.90
CA SER A 64 11.45 -4.66 -3.94
C SER A 64 10.75 -5.01 -5.26
N GLY A 65 9.52 -5.53 -5.19
CA GLY A 65 8.79 -6.06 -6.33
C GLY A 65 8.46 -7.53 -6.11
N VAL A 66 7.20 -7.91 -6.32
CA VAL A 66 6.73 -9.30 -6.23
C VAL A 66 5.70 -9.58 -7.33
N GLU A 67 5.84 -10.71 -8.01
CA GLU A 67 4.91 -11.13 -9.07
C GLU A 67 3.64 -11.71 -8.46
N LEU A 68 2.51 -11.03 -8.59
CA LEU A 68 1.21 -11.54 -8.17
C LEU A 68 0.31 -11.76 -9.40
N MET A 69 -0.45 -12.86 -9.40
CA MET A 69 -1.49 -13.09 -10.39
C MET A 69 -2.69 -12.18 -10.10
N ASN A 70 -3.15 -11.43 -11.10
CA ASN A 70 -4.41 -10.71 -11.05
C ASN A 70 -5.52 -11.55 -11.70
N THR A 71 -6.47 -12.02 -10.89
CA THR A 71 -7.58 -12.89 -11.32
C THR A 71 -8.65 -12.16 -12.12
N ILE A 72 -8.72 -10.82 -12.06
CA ILE A 72 -9.68 -10.01 -12.84
C ILE A 72 -9.19 -9.84 -14.26
N THR A 73 -7.88 -9.56 -14.43
CA THR A 73 -7.27 -9.31 -15.74
C THR A 73 -6.63 -10.56 -16.34
N ASN A 74 -6.46 -11.62 -15.55
CA ASN A 74 -5.73 -12.85 -15.88
C ASN A 74 -4.27 -12.58 -16.31
N VAL A 75 -3.61 -11.65 -15.62
CA VAL A 75 -2.23 -11.23 -15.90
C VAL A 75 -1.41 -11.24 -14.62
N THR A 76 -0.18 -11.74 -14.69
CA THR A 76 0.80 -11.61 -13.62
C THR A 76 1.46 -10.23 -13.69
N GLU A 77 1.43 -9.51 -12.57
CA GLU A 77 2.02 -8.18 -12.44
C GLU A 77 3.12 -8.18 -11.38
N ASN A 78 4.24 -7.50 -11.67
CA ASN A 78 5.25 -7.20 -10.65
C ASN A 78 4.81 -5.99 -9.82
N ILE A 79 4.37 -6.24 -8.59
CA ILE A 79 3.87 -5.23 -7.67
C ILE A 79 5.00 -4.66 -6.82
N ASN A 80 5.22 -3.35 -6.96
CA ASN A 80 6.12 -2.57 -6.11
C ASN A 80 5.41 -1.30 -5.63
N LEU A 81 5.12 -1.19 -4.32
CA LEU A 81 4.39 -0.05 -3.76
C LEU A 81 5.20 1.26 -3.75
N ASN A 82 6.47 1.25 -4.17
CA ASN A 82 7.17 2.49 -4.49
C ASN A 82 6.72 3.12 -5.82
N GLU A 83 6.08 2.34 -6.70
CA GLU A 83 5.56 2.83 -7.97
C GLU A 83 4.24 3.61 -7.78
N PRO A 84 4.13 4.84 -8.33
CA PRO A 84 2.94 5.66 -8.16
C PRO A 84 1.63 5.02 -8.66
N LYS A 85 1.69 4.09 -9.63
CA LYS A 85 0.50 3.44 -10.20
C LYS A 85 -0.28 2.63 -9.16
N TYR A 86 0.41 1.94 -8.25
CA TYR A 86 -0.24 1.20 -7.17
C TYR A 86 -0.78 2.13 -6.09
N ILE A 87 -0.09 3.24 -5.80
CA ILE A 87 -0.61 4.25 -4.86
C ILE A 87 -1.93 4.85 -5.37
N ARG A 88 -2.06 5.10 -6.68
CA ARG A 88 -3.33 5.52 -7.29
C ARG A 88 -4.44 4.50 -7.03
N GLN A 89 -4.17 3.21 -7.24
CA GLN A 89 -5.14 2.15 -7.00
C GLN A 89 -5.55 2.07 -5.52
N LEU A 90 -4.60 2.19 -4.60
CA LEU A 90 -4.88 2.20 -3.16
C LEU A 90 -5.75 3.39 -2.74
N ILE A 91 -5.56 4.58 -3.34
CA ILE A 91 -6.44 5.74 -3.11
C ILE A 91 -7.87 5.43 -3.53
N ILE A 92 -8.06 4.85 -4.73
CA ILE A 92 -9.38 4.50 -5.26
C ILE A 92 -10.09 3.48 -4.35
N VAL A 93 -9.38 2.45 -3.90
CA VAL A 93 -9.92 1.45 -2.96
C VAL A 93 -10.24 2.10 -1.61
N GLY A 94 -9.37 2.98 -1.10
CA GLY A 94 -9.62 3.72 0.13
C GLY A 94 -10.87 4.58 0.07
N GLN A 95 -11.11 5.27 -1.05
CA GLN A 95 -12.33 6.02 -1.31
C GLN A 95 -13.57 5.11 -1.32
N LYS A 96 -13.49 3.95 -1.99
CA LYS A 96 -14.55 2.94 -1.98
C LYS A 96 -14.85 2.43 -0.56
N ASN A 97 -13.82 2.34 0.28
CA ASN A 97 -13.93 1.94 1.69
C ASN A 97 -14.33 3.10 2.63
N GLY A 98 -14.69 4.27 2.09
CA GLY A 98 -15.23 5.40 2.87
C GLY A 98 -14.22 6.46 3.30
N TRP A 99 -12.98 6.41 2.83
CA TRP A 99 -12.01 7.48 3.07
C TRP A 99 -12.19 8.66 2.11
N THR A 100 -12.38 9.85 2.65
CA THR A 100 -12.56 11.09 1.86
C THR A 100 -11.35 12.03 1.95
N GLY A 101 -10.37 11.71 2.79
CA GLY A 101 -9.27 12.61 3.14
C GLY A 101 -9.61 13.63 4.23
N ASN A 102 -10.89 13.89 4.50
CA ASN A 102 -11.35 14.79 5.56
C ASN A 102 -11.89 14.06 6.81
N ASN A 103 -11.96 12.74 6.77
CA ASN A 103 -12.42 11.90 7.88
C ASN A 103 -11.32 10.93 8.33
N VAL A 104 -11.34 10.62 9.62
CA VAL A 104 -10.57 9.50 10.17
C VAL A 104 -11.29 8.21 9.81
N ILE A 105 -10.52 7.22 9.38
CA ILE A 105 -10.96 5.84 9.23
C ILE A 105 -10.00 4.94 9.99
N GLU A 106 -10.42 3.72 10.26
CA GLU A 106 -9.57 2.72 10.92
C GLU A 106 -8.36 2.35 10.07
N LEU A 107 -7.34 1.79 10.73
CA LEU A 107 -6.18 1.21 10.06
C LEU A 107 -6.62 0.13 9.06
N GLN A 108 -6.13 0.21 7.84
CA GLN A 108 -6.55 -0.66 6.75
C GLN A 108 -5.58 -1.83 6.55
N SER A 109 -6.13 -3.00 6.24
CA SER A 109 -5.35 -4.18 5.83
C SER A 109 -4.94 -4.08 4.37
N GLY A 110 -3.63 -4.07 4.11
CA GLY A 110 -3.07 -4.03 2.77
C GLY A 110 -3.34 -5.31 1.97
N ILE A 111 -3.38 -6.47 2.63
CA ILE A 111 -3.76 -7.75 2.00
C ILE A 111 -5.20 -7.67 1.48
N SER A 112 -6.12 -7.10 2.26
CA SER A 112 -7.50 -6.88 1.81
C SER A 112 -7.59 -5.94 0.62
N TYR A 113 -6.70 -4.94 0.50
CA TYR A 113 -6.65 -4.06 -0.66
C TYR A 113 -6.18 -4.80 -1.92
N LEU A 114 -5.14 -5.64 -1.80
CA LEU A 114 -4.66 -6.46 -2.92
C LEU A 114 -5.75 -7.43 -3.42
N LEU A 115 -6.46 -8.09 -2.50
CA LEU A 115 -7.60 -8.95 -2.83
C LEU A 115 -8.71 -8.17 -3.54
N GLN A 116 -9.05 -6.95 -3.08
CA GLN A 116 -10.04 -6.09 -3.76
C GLN A 116 -9.60 -5.63 -5.16
N LEU A 117 -8.30 -5.55 -5.41
CA LEU A 117 -7.72 -5.26 -6.73
C LEU A 117 -7.60 -6.51 -7.62
N GLY A 118 -7.97 -7.68 -7.10
CA GLY A 118 -7.98 -8.96 -7.83
C GLY A 118 -6.71 -9.79 -7.69
N PHE A 119 -5.74 -9.37 -6.86
CA PHE A 119 -4.47 -10.07 -6.72
C PHE A 119 -4.56 -11.25 -5.74
N GLU A 120 -3.96 -12.37 -6.12
CA GLU A 120 -3.68 -13.48 -5.22
C GLU A 120 -2.56 -13.10 -4.24
N THR A 121 -2.73 -13.41 -2.95
CA THR A 121 -1.83 -12.92 -1.88
C THR A 121 -1.21 -14.03 -1.03
N ASP A 122 -1.50 -15.30 -1.29
CA ASP A 122 -1.05 -16.42 -0.47
C ASP A 122 0.47 -16.48 -0.34
N GLN A 123 1.20 -16.12 -1.40
CA GLN A 123 2.66 -16.07 -1.41
C GLN A 123 3.27 -14.96 -0.53
N LEU A 124 2.46 -14.03 -0.01
CA LEU A 124 2.92 -12.97 0.89
C LEU A 124 2.83 -13.36 2.37
N LEU A 125 2.14 -14.47 2.69
CA LEU A 125 1.71 -14.87 4.04
C LEU A 125 2.52 -16.02 4.64
#